data_AF-A0A0M1JBI9-F1
#
_entry.id   AF-A0A0M1JBI9-F1
#
_cell.length_a   1.000
_cell.length_b   1.000
_cell.length_c   1.000
_cell.angle_alpha   90.00
_cell.angle_beta   90.00
_cell.angle_gamma   90.00
#
_symmetry.space_group_name_H-M   'P 1'
#
loop_
_entity.id
_entity.type
_entity.pdbx_description
1 polymer ?
#
loop_
_entity_poly.entity_id
_entity_poly.type
_entity_poly.pdbx_seq_one_letter_code
_entity_poly.pdbx_strand_id
1 'polypeptide(L)'
;MRLVEKDNTITQLAEENKILKFKPHKEKAYQNLAHSMFGGEREMYIGGVYPGRIDIVTENMIIEVKCIEEFEQGLGQLQRYCAKLTGTKHEHKLCTLFLYGDVTSQERDILQLIAKKTNTQLIFHQDIKDHIDQDELEFLQQSV
;
A
#
# COMPACT_ATOMS: atom_id res chain seq x y z
N MET A 1 41.82 -18.92 10.76
CA MET A 1 41.38 -18.25 9.52
C MET A 1 40.09 -18.86 8.97
N ARG A 2 40.04 -20.16 8.61
CA ARG A 2 38.83 -20.81 8.05
C ARG A 2 37.52 -20.73 8.87
N LEU A 3 37.60 -20.64 10.21
CA LEU A 3 36.41 -20.54 11.06
C LEU A 3 35.79 -19.13 11.01
N VAL A 4 36.62 -18.10 11.10
CA VAL A 4 36.19 -16.69 11.03
C VAL A 4 35.59 -16.35 9.66
N GLU A 5 36.14 -16.91 8.57
CA GLU A 5 35.58 -16.75 7.22
C GLU A 5 34.21 -17.41 7.08
N LYS A 6 34.02 -18.60 7.69
CA LYS A 6 32.71 -19.28 7.72
C LYS A 6 31.69 -18.50 8.54
N ASP A 7 32.06 -17.99 9.70
CA ASP A 7 31.16 -17.22 10.57
C ASP A 7 30.71 -15.92 9.87
N ASN A 8 31.64 -15.22 9.20
CA ASN A 8 31.29 -14.05 8.39
C ASN A 8 30.34 -14.39 7.23
N THR A 9 30.55 -15.54 6.58
CA THR A 9 29.70 -15.98 5.46
C THR A 9 28.30 -16.35 5.95
N ILE A 10 28.19 -16.99 7.12
CA ILE A 10 26.90 -17.35 7.74
C ILE A 10 26.12 -16.10 8.14
N THR A 11 26.78 -15.10 8.74
CA THR A 11 26.14 -13.83 9.10
C THR A 11 25.63 -13.09 7.87
N GLN A 12 26.44 -13.01 6.82
CA GLN A 12 26.07 -12.33 5.57
C GLN A 12 24.89 -13.03 4.88
N LEU A 13 24.91 -14.36 4.81
CA LEU A 13 23.79 -15.15 4.29
C LEU A 13 22.52 -15.06 5.15
N ALA A 14 22.66 -14.84 6.46
CA ALA A 14 21.54 -14.64 7.36
C ALA A 14 20.89 -13.25 7.18
N GLU A 15 21.71 -12.20 6.99
CA GLU A 15 21.22 -10.87 6.62
C GLU A 15 20.54 -10.86 5.25
N GLU A 16 21.16 -11.48 4.25
CA GLU A 16 20.56 -11.64 2.92
C GLU A 16 19.23 -12.42 2.99
N ASN A 17 19.16 -13.51 3.78
CA ASN A 17 17.91 -14.23 4.01
C ASN A 17 16.85 -13.39 4.74
N LYS A 18 17.26 -12.53 5.68
CA LYS A 18 16.36 -11.64 6.41
C LYS A 18 15.72 -10.62 5.46
N ILE A 19 16.53 -10.02 4.60
CA ILE A 19 16.06 -9.10 3.55
C ILE A 19 15.14 -9.83 2.56
N LEU A 20 15.52 -11.04 2.12
CA LEU A 20 14.72 -11.84 1.17
C LEU A 20 13.35 -12.27 1.69
N LYS A 21 13.19 -12.38 3.02
CA LYS A 21 11.93 -12.73 3.70
C LYS A 21 11.19 -11.52 4.28
N PHE A 22 11.79 -10.34 4.22
CA PHE A 22 11.18 -9.14 4.76
C PHE A 22 10.00 -8.73 3.90
N LYS A 23 8.85 -8.56 4.55
CA LYS A 23 7.70 -7.88 3.98
C LYS A 23 7.64 -6.50 4.63
N PRO A 24 7.66 -5.41 3.87
CA PRO A 24 7.21 -4.11 4.34
C PRO A 24 5.85 -4.21 5.02
N HIS A 25 5.71 -3.59 6.18
CA HIS A 25 4.44 -3.54 6.91
C HIS A 25 3.87 -2.12 6.95
N LYS A 26 4.68 -1.12 6.57
CA LYS A 26 4.28 0.29 6.65
C LYS A 26 3.53 0.69 5.39
N GLU A 27 2.35 1.28 5.58
CA GLU A 27 1.52 1.83 4.51
C GLU A 27 2.30 2.77 3.57
N LYS A 28 3.23 3.56 4.13
CA LYS A 28 4.06 4.51 3.40
C LYS A 28 4.92 3.87 2.30
N ALA A 29 5.45 2.67 2.52
CA ALA A 29 6.21 1.94 1.52
C ALA A 29 5.32 1.60 0.31
N TYR A 30 4.10 1.15 0.58
CA TYR A 30 3.10 0.84 -0.45
C TYR A 30 2.53 2.09 -1.12
N GLN A 31 2.42 3.21 -0.41
CA GLN A 31 2.09 4.52 -1.02
C GLN A 31 3.18 4.97 -1.99
N ASN A 32 4.46 4.79 -1.64
CA ASN A 32 5.58 5.09 -2.54
C ASN A 32 5.58 4.17 -3.78
N LEU A 33 5.31 2.87 -3.60
CA LEU A 33 5.16 1.94 -4.72
C LEU A 33 4.00 2.34 -5.63
N ALA A 34 2.79 2.54 -5.06
CA ALA A 34 1.61 2.89 -5.84
C ALA A 34 1.85 4.18 -6.63
N HIS A 35 2.53 5.16 -6.03
CA HIS A 35 2.91 6.38 -6.73
C HIS A 35 3.93 6.12 -7.84
N SER A 36 4.89 5.23 -7.63
CA SER A 36 5.86 4.82 -8.66
C SER A 36 5.19 4.07 -9.83
N MET A 37 4.13 3.30 -9.56
CA MET A 37 3.36 2.56 -10.57
C MET A 37 2.44 3.46 -11.40
N PHE A 38 1.74 4.39 -10.75
CA PHE A 38 0.64 5.13 -11.36
C PHE A 38 0.93 6.62 -11.59
N GLY A 39 2.00 7.15 -11.00
CA GLY A 39 2.31 8.57 -10.98
C GLY A 39 1.25 9.40 -10.24
N GLY A 40 1.07 10.65 -10.67
CA GLY A 40 0.04 11.55 -10.14
C GLY A 40 0.48 12.44 -8.99
N GLU A 41 -0.49 13.18 -8.46
CA GLU A 41 -0.34 14.07 -7.30
C GLU A 41 -0.48 13.26 -6.02
N ARG A 42 0.49 13.40 -5.10
CA ARG A 42 0.46 12.76 -3.79
C ARG A 42 -0.24 13.64 -2.76
N GLU A 43 -0.88 13.00 -1.79
CA GLU A 43 -1.31 13.65 -0.57
C GLU A 43 -2.25 14.85 -0.81
N MET A 44 -3.16 14.72 -1.78
CA MET A 44 -4.08 15.79 -2.14
C MET A 44 -5.07 16.05 -0.99
N TYR A 45 -5.04 17.26 -0.45
CA TYR A 45 -5.93 17.66 0.65
C TYR A 45 -7.33 18.01 0.15
N ILE A 46 -8.36 17.46 0.80
CA ILE A 46 -9.76 17.84 0.63
C ILE A 46 -10.29 18.46 1.92
N GLY A 47 -10.47 19.78 1.92
CA GLY A 47 -11.02 20.55 3.04
C GLY A 47 -12.54 20.44 3.22
N GLY A 48 -13.10 21.22 4.16
CA GLY A 48 -14.55 21.23 4.47
C GLY A 48 -14.99 20.14 5.46
N VAL A 49 -16.29 19.83 5.48
CA VAL A 49 -16.86 18.80 6.39
C VAL A 49 -16.21 17.44 6.10
N TYR A 50 -15.82 16.73 7.16
CA TYR A 50 -14.98 15.54 7.11
C TYR A 50 -13.74 15.75 6.22
N PRO A 51 -12.76 16.57 6.65
CA PRO A 51 -11.55 16.80 5.87
C PRO A 51 -10.70 15.53 5.77
N GLY A 52 -9.79 15.49 4.81
CA GLY A 52 -8.87 14.36 4.66
C GLY A 52 -7.85 14.60 3.56
N ARG A 53 -7.01 13.59 3.37
CA ARG A 53 -5.91 13.59 2.42
C ARG A 53 -6.02 12.30 1.63
N ILE A 54 -6.13 12.41 0.31
CA ILE A 54 -6.08 11.26 -0.58
C ILE A 54 -4.61 10.94 -0.83
N ASP A 55 -4.27 9.66 -0.81
CA ASP A 55 -2.89 9.23 -1.01
C ASP A 55 -2.36 9.62 -2.39
N ILE A 56 -3.07 9.25 -3.47
CA ILE A 56 -2.66 9.54 -4.84
C ILE A 56 -3.86 9.90 -5.72
N VAL A 57 -3.72 10.95 -6.53
CA VAL A 57 -4.67 11.33 -7.57
C VAL A 57 -3.98 11.37 -8.91
N THR A 58 -4.44 10.52 -9.84
CA THR A 58 -3.92 10.46 -11.21
C THR A 58 -4.88 11.12 -12.19
N GLU A 59 -4.58 11.06 -13.49
CA GLU A 59 -5.50 11.50 -14.54
C GLU A 59 -6.82 10.71 -14.52
N ASN A 60 -6.81 9.44 -14.14
CA ASN A 60 -7.99 8.58 -14.24
C ASN A 60 -8.47 7.99 -12.91
N MET A 61 -7.70 8.13 -11.83
CA MET A 61 -7.96 7.42 -10.56
C MET A 61 -7.80 8.33 -9.34
N ILE A 62 -8.58 8.01 -8.32
CA ILE A 62 -8.40 8.43 -6.93
C ILE A 62 -7.98 7.15 -6.19
N ILE A 63 -6.79 7.13 -5.61
CA ILE A 63 -6.21 5.92 -5.02
C ILE A 63 -6.04 6.13 -3.53
N GLU A 64 -6.58 5.21 -2.74
CA GLU A 64 -6.30 5.04 -1.31
C GLU A 64 -5.52 3.74 -1.11
N VAL A 65 -4.43 3.79 -0.35
CA VAL A 65 -3.55 2.65 -0.08
C VAL A 65 -3.79 2.15 1.35
N LYS A 66 -4.11 0.87 1.49
CA LYS A 66 -4.40 0.27 2.80
C LYS A 66 -3.90 -1.15 2.94
N CYS A 67 -3.59 -1.55 4.16
CA CYS A 67 -3.45 -2.95 4.49
C CYS A 67 -4.78 -3.68 4.26
N ILE A 68 -4.72 -4.94 3.86
CA ILE A 68 -5.90 -5.80 3.64
C ILE A 68 -6.81 -5.86 4.89
N GLU A 69 -6.21 -5.85 6.08
CA GLU A 69 -6.90 -5.88 7.37
C GLU A 69 -7.69 -4.59 7.63
N GLU A 70 -7.31 -3.48 6.97
CA GLU A 70 -7.96 -2.17 7.09
C GLU A 70 -8.94 -1.90 5.93
N PHE A 71 -9.35 -2.93 5.20
CA PHE A 71 -10.21 -2.80 4.01
C PHE A 71 -11.46 -1.96 4.26
N GLU A 72 -12.20 -2.22 5.34
CA GLU A 72 -13.46 -1.51 5.62
C GLU A 72 -13.23 -0.01 5.86
N GLN A 73 -12.16 0.31 6.58
CA GLN A 73 -11.74 1.69 6.82
C GLN A 73 -11.34 2.38 5.51
N GLY A 74 -10.49 1.72 4.70
CA GLY A 74 -10.07 2.23 3.41
C GLY A 74 -11.24 2.47 2.46
N LEU A 75 -12.16 1.52 2.39
CA LEU A 75 -13.37 1.63 1.56
C LEU A 75 -14.23 2.82 2.02
N GLY A 76 -14.46 2.97 3.31
CA GLY A 76 -15.21 4.10 3.86
C GLY A 76 -14.54 5.45 3.57
N GLN A 77 -13.21 5.53 3.72
CA GLN A 77 -12.42 6.73 3.41
C GLN A 77 -12.51 7.09 1.93
N LEU A 78 -12.28 6.14 1.04
CA LEU A 78 -12.32 6.34 -0.40
C LEU A 78 -13.72 6.77 -0.88
N GLN A 79 -14.77 6.10 -0.42
CA GLN A 79 -16.15 6.45 -0.76
C GLN A 79 -16.49 7.87 -0.32
N ARG A 80 -16.07 8.26 0.88
CA ARG A 80 -16.21 9.63 1.38
C ARG A 80 -15.46 10.63 0.50
N TYR A 81 -14.23 10.33 0.08
CA TYR A 81 -13.47 11.20 -0.80
C TYR A 81 -14.15 11.38 -2.16
N CYS A 82 -14.56 10.29 -2.79
CA CYS A 82 -15.26 10.34 -4.07
C CYS A 82 -16.57 11.14 -3.97
N ALA A 83 -17.36 10.96 -2.90
CA ALA A 83 -18.57 11.75 -2.66
C ALA A 83 -18.29 13.25 -2.50
N LYS A 84 -17.17 13.63 -1.88
CA LYS A 84 -16.75 15.04 -1.74
C LYS A 84 -16.24 15.65 -3.04
N LEU A 85 -15.80 14.82 -3.98
CA LEU A 85 -15.27 15.25 -5.28
C LEU A 85 -16.36 15.34 -6.37
N THR A 86 -17.61 14.98 -6.07
CA THR A 86 -18.77 15.23 -6.92
C THR A 86 -18.89 16.72 -7.27
N GLY A 87 -19.11 17.04 -8.55
CA GLY A 87 -19.16 18.40 -9.07
C GLY A 87 -17.79 19.06 -9.26
N THR A 88 -16.69 18.34 -9.01
CA THR A 88 -15.33 18.84 -9.25
C THR A 88 -14.72 18.23 -10.52
N LYS A 89 -13.55 18.72 -10.93
CA LYS A 89 -12.77 18.11 -12.02
C LYS A 89 -12.36 16.65 -11.77
N HIS A 90 -12.55 16.10 -10.56
CA HIS A 90 -12.15 14.74 -10.20
C HIS A 90 -13.32 13.74 -10.18
N GLU A 91 -14.57 14.18 -10.36
CA GLU A 91 -15.77 13.33 -10.22
C GLU A 91 -15.78 12.10 -11.15
N HIS A 92 -15.20 12.22 -12.35
CA HIS A 92 -15.18 11.16 -13.35
C HIS A 92 -14.09 10.09 -13.10
N LYS A 93 -13.23 10.28 -12.09
CA LYS A 93 -12.11 9.38 -11.82
C LYS A 93 -12.58 8.12 -11.10
N LEU A 94 -11.93 7.00 -11.40
CA LEU A 94 -12.19 5.72 -10.76
C LEU A 94 -11.71 5.74 -9.31
N CYS A 95 -12.63 5.47 -8.39
CA CYS A 95 -12.31 5.23 -6.98
C CYS A 95 -11.60 3.88 -6.86
N THR A 96 -10.33 3.91 -6.46
CA THR A 96 -9.45 2.74 -6.44
C THR A 96 -8.88 2.52 -5.04
N LEU A 97 -9.01 1.30 -4.53
CA LEU A 97 -8.30 0.84 -3.34
C LEU A 97 -7.10 -0.01 -3.75
N PHE A 98 -5.93 0.40 -3.31
CA PHE A 98 -4.70 -0.37 -3.41
C PHE A 98 -4.49 -1.09 -2.09
N LEU A 99 -4.74 -2.40 -2.09
CA LEU A 99 -4.69 -3.26 -0.92
C LEU A 99 -3.37 -4.03 -0.88
N TYR A 100 -2.66 -3.94 0.24
CA TYR A 100 -1.45 -4.70 0.47
C TYR A 100 -1.56 -5.70 1.61
N GLY A 101 -0.69 -6.71 1.61
CA GLY A 101 -0.68 -7.78 2.59
C GLY A 101 -1.28 -9.08 2.07
N ASP A 102 -1.21 -10.12 2.90
CA ASP A 102 -1.60 -11.47 2.52
C ASP A 102 -3.13 -11.58 2.45
N VAL A 103 -3.64 -12.10 1.33
CA VAL A 103 -5.08 -12.31 1.12
C VAL A 103 -5.32 -13.68 0.52
N THR A 104 -6.22 -14.44 1.14
CA THR A 104 -6.63 -15.74 0.61
C THR A 104 -7.55 -15.57 -0.61
N SER A 105 -7.69 -16.61 -1.43
CA SER A 105 -8.61 -16.55 -2.58
C SER A 105 -10.06 -16.29 -2.16
N GLN A 106 -10.50 -16.89 -1.03
CA GLN A 106 -11.87 -16.71 -0.52
C GLN A 106 -12.12 -15.27 -0.06
N GLU A 107 -11.18 -14.66 0.66
CA GLU A 107 -11.28 -13.25 1.05
C GLU A 107 -11.29 -12.35 -0.18
N ARG A 108 -10.38 -12.59 -1.14
CA ARG A 108 -10.32 -11.83 -2.39
C ARG A 108 -11.66 -11.83 -3.14
N ASP A 109 -12.33 -12.98 -3.22
CA ASP A 109 -13.63 -13.10 -3.89
C ASP A 109 -14.70 -12.24 -3.20
N ILE A 110 -14.74 -12.28 -1.86
CA ILE A 110 -15.66 -11.46 -1.06
C ILE A 110 -15.37 -9.96 -1.27
N LEU A 111 -14.11 -9.56 -1.20
CA LEU A 111 -13.69 -8.16 -1.38
C LEU A 111 -14.04 -7.65 -2.78
N GLN A 112 -13.83 -8.46 -3.82
CA GLN A 112 -14.23 -8.12 -5.19
C GLN A 112 -15.75 -7.97 -5.34
N LEU A 113 -16.54 -8.82 -4.68
CA LEU A 113 -18.00 -8.70 -4.66
C LEU A 113 -18.46 -7.39 -4.00
N ILE A 114 -17.83 -7.01 -2.87
CA ILE A 114 -18.11 -5.74 -2.20
C ILE A 114 -17.75 -4.57 -3.12
N ALA A 115 -16.54 -4.57 -3.67
CA ALA A 115 -16.05 -3.51 -4.53
C ALA A 115 -16.90 -3.31 -5.79
N LYS A 116 -17.40 -4.39 -6.38
CA LYS A 116 -18.37 -4.33 -7.48
C LYS A 116 -19.66 -3.61 -7.08
N LYS A 117 -20.18 -3.86 -5.87
CA LYS A 117 -21.39 -3.20 -5.36
C LYS A 117 -21.19 -1.72 -5.05
N THR A 118 -19.97 -1.33 -4.70
CA THR A 118 -19.61 0.06 -4.36
C THR A 118 -18.95 0.81 -5.51
N ASN A 119 -18.94 0.24 -6.73
CA ASN A 119 -18.26 0.79 -7.91
C ASN A 119 -16.80 1.21 -7.61
N THR A 120 -16.08 0.35 -6.89
CA THR A 120 -14.70 0.56 -6.47
C THR A 120 -13.80 -0.41 -7.25
N GLN A 121 -12.67 0.08 -7.74
CA GLN A 121 -11.61 -0.76 -8.30
C GLN A 121 -10.71 -1.26 -7.16
N LEU A 122 -10.40 -2.55 -7.13
CA LEU A 122 -9.38 -3.09 -6.22
C LEU A 122 -8.11 -3.44 -6.98
N ILE A 123 -6.97 -3.11 -6.39
CA ILE A 123 -5.64 -3.55 -6.79
C ILE A 123 -5.05 -4.25 -5.59
N PHE A 124 -4.54 -5.47 -5.76
CA PHE A 124 -3.95 -6.24 -4.66
C PHE A 124 -2.46 -6.39 -4.88
N HIS A 125 -1.67 -6.19 -3.82
CA HIS A 125 -0.22 -6.29 -3.87
C HIS A 125 0.35 -6.97 -2.62
N GLN A 126 0.91 -8.17 -2.76
CA GLN A 126 1.30 -8.99 -1.60
C GLN A 126 2.76 -8.80 -1.18
N ASP A 127 3.65 -8.38 -2.08
CA ASP A 127 5.09 -8.41 -1.85
C ASP A 127 5.78 -7.26 -2.57
N ILE A 128 6.66 -6.55 -1.88
CA ILE A 128 7.38 -5.38 -2.40
C ILE A 128 8.86 -5.44 -2.04
N LYS A 129 9.50 -6.56 -2.40
CA LYS A 129 10.93 -6.80 -2.16
C LYS A 129 11.84 -5.65 -2.60
N ASP A 130 11.45 -4.91 -3.63
CA ASP A 130 12.25 -3.82 -4.22
C ASP A 130 11.91 -2.41 -3.69
N HIS A 131 10.94 -2.28 -2.77
CA HIS A 131 10.50 -1.00 -2.20
C HIS A 131 10.59 -1.02 -0.66
N ILE A 132 11.78 -1.28 -0.13
CA ILE A 132 12.09 -1.08 1.29
C ILE A 132 12.53 0.38 1.45
N ASP A 133 11.80 1.16 2.25
CA ASP A 133 12.22 2.52 2.60
C ASP A 133 13.20 2.54 3.78
N GLN A 134 13.85 3.69 4.02
CA GLN A 134 14.86 3.81 5.07
C GLN A 134 14.30 3.56 6.47
N ASP A 135 13.03 3.95 6.70
CA ASP A 135 12.34 3.73 7.98
C ASP A 135 12.06 2.23 8.21
N GLU A 136 11.94 1.43 7.15
CA GLU A 136 11.79 -0.03 7.21
C GLU A 136 13.12 -0.77 7.34
N LEU A 137 14.18 -0.26 6.71
CA LEU A 137 15.56 -0.72 6.91
C LEU A 137 16.00 -0.58 8.38
N GLU A 138 15.65 0.53 9.03
CA GLU A 138 15.96 0.75 10.44
C GLU A 138 15.20 -0.23 11.36
N PHE A 139 13.92 -0.53 11.06
CA PHE A 139 13.14 -1.51 11.81
C PHE A 139 13.71 -2.94 11.68
N LEU A 140 14.14 -3.30 10.48
CA LEU A 140 14.84 -4.56 10.20
C LEU A 140 16.11 -4.73 11.05
N GLN A 141 16.88 -3.65 11.20
CA GLN A 141 18.12 -3.64 11.98
C GLN A 141 17.87 -3.73 13.50
N GLN A 142 16.71 -3.27 13.98
CA GLN A 142 16.35 -3.31 15.41
C GLN A 142 15.72 -4.63 15.86
N SER A 143 15.25 -5.46 14.93
CA SER A 143 14.64 -6.77 15.22
C SER A 143 15.69 -7.88 15.44
N VAL A 144 16.70 -7.61 16.28
CA VAL A 144 17.79 -8.55 16.68
C VAL A 144 17.49 -9.15 18.04
#